data_AF-A0A6A4WM15-F1
#
_entry.id   AF-A0A6A4WM15-F1
#
_cell.length_a   1.000
_cell.length_b   1.000
_cell.length_c   1.000
_cell.angle_alpha   90.00
_cell.angle_beta   90.00
_cell.angle_gamma   90.00
#
_symmetry.space_group_name_H-M   'P 1'
#
loop_
_entity.id
_entity.type
_entity.pdbx_description
1 polymer ?
#
loop_
_entity_poly.entity_id
_entity_poly.type
_entity_poly.pdbx_seq_one_letter_code
_entity_poly.pdbx_strand_id
1 'polypeptide(L)'
;MWYLRLLLRHEVLGRDPALESFLAAGEAPVRTLVRRSLLTRLQDGLTGSRATHPDCDEFFQRERVKLNEYEPALQRAAEAFSAVVFAQQRLSNQINHLATALNIGVGSNEGWNGLYHKLNVRFSGALQEYKRGVDLSTASADGTLGQTLELHARYVRSEADMLYRRTGLMMEYEAANRGLEKTKAQRRSAVSTLRGGKKGRE
;
A
#
# COMPACT_ATOMS: atom_id res chain seq x y z
N MET A 1 -10.26 9.90 6.56
CA MET A 1 -11.10 9.51 7.72
C MET A 1 -11.14 8.00 7.97
N TRP A 2 -11.10 7.15 6.92
CA TRP A 2 -11.17 5.69 7.06
C TRP A 2 -10.01 5.05 7.84
N TYR A 3 -8.77 5.48 7.62
CA TYR A 3 -7.59 4.94 8.30
C TYR A 3 -7.63 5.10 9.83
N LEU A 4 -7.86 6.33 10.32
CA LEU A 4 -7.98 6.61 11.76
C LEU A 4 -9.10 5.80 12.41
N ARG A 5 -10.24 5.68 11.73
CA ARG A 5 -11.36 4.86 12.22
C ARG A 5 -10.99 3.39 12.32
N LEU A 6 -10.22 2.86 11.37
CA LEU A 6 -9.74 1.47 11.44
C LEU A 6 -8.75 1.30 12.59
N LEU A 7 -7.81 2.22 12.72
CA LEU A 7 -6.79 2.20 13.77
C LEU A 7 -7.42 2.22 15.16
N LEU A 8 -8.38 3.12 15.39
CA LEU A 8 -9.11 3.25 16.66
C LEU A 8 -9.96 2.01 17.01
N ARG A 9 -10.40 1.23 16.00
CA ARG A 9 -11.17 0.00 16.20
C ARG A 9 -10.28 -1.24 16.37
N HIS A 10 -8.99 -1.13 16.08
CA HIS A 10 -8.07 -2.26 16.15
C HIS A 10 -7.77 -2.60 17.62
N GLU A 11 -7.87 -3.88 17.99
CA GLU A 11 -7.78 -4.32 19.39
C GLU A 11 -6.45 -4.01 20.06
N VAL A 12 -5.36 -4.07 19.28
CA VAL A 12 -4.00 -3.71 19.74
C VAL A 12 -3.70 -2.22 19.48
N LEU A 13 -3.64 -1.81 18.22
CA LEU A 13 -3.22 -0.46 17.82
C LEU A 13 -4.15 0.66 18.33
N GLY A 14 -5.44 0.40 18.50
CA GLY A 14 -6.39 1.39 19.01
C GLY A 14 -6.19 1.71 20.49
N ARG A 15 -5.46 0.86 21.22
CA ARG A 15 -5.12 1.03 22.64
C ARG A 15 -3.65 1.42 22.85
N ASP A 16 -2.96 1.78 21.78
CA ASP A 16 -1.56 2.20 21.87
C ASP A 16 -1.45 3.57 22.57
N PRO A 17 -0.70 3.70 23.68
CA PRO A 17 -0.49 4.99 24.35
C PRO A 17 0.11 6.06 23.43
N ALA A 18 0.91 5.68 22.43
CA ALA A 18 1.42 6.61 21.43
C ALA A 18 0.31 7.15 20.53
N LEU A 19 -0.71 6.34 20.22
CA LEU A 19 -1.88 6.80 19.48
C LEU A 19 -2.73 7.75 20.34
N GLU A 20 -2.93 7.44 21.62
CA GLU A 20 -3.61 8.32 22.55
C GLU A 20 -2.90 9.67 22.64
N SER A 21 -1.58 9.67 22.85
CA SER A 21 -0.77 10.89 22.86
C SER A 21 -0.82 11.64 21.53
N PHE A 22 -0.81 10.95 20.39
CA PHE A 22 -0.90 11.57 19.07
C PHE A 22 -2.24 12.29 18.85
N LEU A 23 -3.33 11.76 19.41
CA LEU A 23 -4.68 12.33 19.25
C LEU A 23 -5.00 13.42 20.28
N ALA A 24 -4.46 13.31 21.49
CA ALA A 24 -4.78 14.19 22.61
C ALA A 24 -3.80 15.36 22.79
N ALA A 25 -2.57 15.26 22.28
CA ALA A 25 -1.58 16.33 22.42
C ALA A 25 -1.96 17.54 21.54
N GLY A 26 -2.02 18.73 22.15
CA GLY A 26 -2.25 19.98 21.43
C GLY A 26 -1.04 20.48 20.63
N GLU A 27 0.16 19.95 20.92
CA GLU A 27 1.41 20.31 20.25
C GLU A 27 2.04 19.08 19.60
N ALA A 28 2.64 19.28 18.42
CA ALA A 28 3.30 18.20 17.71
C ALA A 28 4.56 17.75 18.47
N PRO A 29 4.80 16.42 18.61
CA PRO A 29 5.99 15.93 19.28
C PRO A 29 7.27 16.38 18.55
N VAL A 30 8.31 16.68 19.32
CA VAL A 30 9.62 17.09 18.80
C VAL A 30 10.18 15.99 17.89
N ARG A 31 10.37 16.31 16.61
CA ARG A 31 10.88 15.35 15.61
C ARG A 31 12.34 15.01 15.91
N THR A 32 12.59 13.89 16.57
CA THR A 32 13.92 13.29 16.63
C THR A 32 14.23 12.56 15.33
N LEU A 33 15.35 12.90 14.70
CA LEU A 33 15.79 12.27 13.45
C LEU A 33 16.22 10.83 13.72
N VAL A 34 15.37 9.86 13.38
CA VAL A 34 15.69 8.43 13.54
C VAL A 34 16.75 8.06 12.50
N ARG A 35 18.02 8.07 12.92
CA ARG A 35 19.16 7.66 12.09
C ARG A 35 19.13 6.13 11.95
N ARG A 36 18.47 5.62 10.91
CA ARG A 36 18.57 4.20 10.54
C ARG A 36 20.03 3.88 10.19
N SER A 37 20.62 2.88 10.85
CA SER A 37 22.01 2.51 10.64
C SER A 37 22.21 1.88 9.26
N LEU A 38 23.40 2.05 8.67
CA LEU A 38 23.77 1.47 7.36
C LEU A 38 23.68 -0.06 7.33
N LEU A 39 23.79 -0.72 8.50
CA LEU A 39 23.66 -2.17 8.64
C LEU A 39 22.25 -2.66 8.27
N THR A 40 21.23 -1.87 8.62
CA THR A 40 19.83 -2.15 8.25
C THR A 40 19.63 -2.19 6.74
N ARG A 41 20.33 -1.34 5.97
CA ARG A 41 20.23 -1.27 4.50
C ARG A 41 20.92 -2.43 3.79
N LEU A 42 21.93 -3.04 4.40
CA LEU A 42 22.62 -4.21 3.85
C LEU A 42 21.79 -5.49 4.03
N GLN A 43 21.01 -5.59 5.11
CA GLN A 43 20.13 -6.74 5.37
C GLN A 43 18.95 -6.80 4.38
N ASP A 44 18.58 -5.65 3.80
CA ASP A 44 17.59 -5.53 2.71
C ASP A 44 18.14 -5.92 1.32
N GLY A 45 19.46 -6.18 1.18
CA GLY A 45 20.08 -6.56 -0.11
C GLY A 45 20.15 -8.07 -0.38
N LEU A 46 19.92 -8.91 0.62
CA LEU A 46 20.02 -10.38 0.55
C LEU A 46 18.68 -11.07 0.25
N THR A 47 17.84 -10.41 -0.55
CA THR A 47 16.39 -10.66 -0.54
C THR A 47 15.91 -11.84 -1.38
N GLY A 48 16.69 -12.28 -2.37
CA GLY A 48 16.27 -13.32 -3.31
C GLY A 48 16.04 -14.70 -2.68
N SER A 49 16.85 -15.10 -1.70
CA SER A 49 16.73 -16.42 -1.06
C SER A 49 15.55 -16.53 -0.07
N ARG A 50 15.04 -15.39 0.43
CA ARG A 50 13.96 -15.37 1.44
C ARG A 50 12.59 -15.51 0.79
N ALA A 51 12.42 -15.03 -0.45
CA ALA A 51 11.14 -15.06 -1.15
C ALA A 51 10.67 -16.48 -1.52
N THR A 52 11.61 -17.41 -1.73
CA THR A 52 11.33 -18.79 -2.15
C THR A 52 11.36 -19.79 -0.98
N HIS A 53 11.82 -19.39 0.20
CA HIS A 53 11.83 -20.29 1.36
C HIS A 53 10.39 -20.54 1.84
N PRO A 54 9.90 -21.79 1.92
CA PRO A 54 8.59 -22.09 2.50
C PRO A 54 8.55 -21.67 3.98
N ASP A 55 7.41 -21.17 4.46
CA ASP A 55 7.21 -21.00 5.90
C ASP A 55 6.99 -22.38 6.53
N CYS A 56 7.64 -22.64 7.67
CA CYS A 56 7.47 -23.90 8.40
C CYS A 56 6.11 -23.96 9.11
N ASP A 57 5.49 -22.81 9.35
CA ASP A 57 4.15 -22.69 9.92
C ASP A 57 3.12 -22.62 8.80
N GLU A 58 2.19 -23.58 8.83
CA GLU A 58 1.19 -23.75 7.80
C GLU A 58 0.27 -22.53 7.66
N PHE A 59 -0.04 -21.83 8.75
CA PHE A 59 -0.87 -20.63 8.71
C PHE A 59 -0.21 -19.55 7.85
N PHE A 60 1.06 -19.23 8.11
CA PHE A 60 1.78 -18.18 7.39
C PHE A 60 2.10 -18.58 5.95
N GLN A 61 2.36 -19.87 5.71
CA GLN A 61 2.53 -20.37 4.36
C GLN A 61 1.24 -20.23 3.53
N ARG A 62 0.08 -20.59 4.10
CA ARG A 62 -1.22 -20.41 3.43
C ARG A 62 -1.51 -18.94 3.18
N GLU A 63 -1.24 -18.06 4.15
CA GLU A 63 -1.51 -16.63 4.00
C GLU A 63 -0.64 -16.01 2.89
N ARG A 64 0.63 -16.39 2.81
CA ARG A 64 1.52 -15.96 1.72
C ARG A 64 1.02 -16.42 0.35
N VAL A 65 0.56 -17.67 0.23
CA VAL A 65 0.01 -18.18 -1.04
C VAL A 65 -1.22 -17.37 -1.46
N LYS A 66 -2.17 -17.16 -0.54
CA LYS A 66 -3.35 -16.32 -0.82
C LYS A 66 -2.95 -14.91 -1.23
N LEU A 67 -1.98 -14.32 -0.53
CA LEU A 67 -1.59 -12.95 -0.75
C LEU A 67 -0.90 -12.75 -2.10
N ASN A 68 -0.10 -13.73 -2.55
CA ASN A 68 0.50 -13.72 -3.89
C ASN A 68 -0.54 -13.76 -5.02
N GLU A 69 -1.73 -14.32 -4.77
CA GLU A 69 -2.84 -14.31 -5.73
C GLU A 69 -3.67 -13.01 -5.62
N TYR A 70 -3.89 -12.55 -4.39
CA TYR A 70 -4.78 -11.43 -4.10
C TYR A 70 -4.15 -10.06 -4.39
N GLU A 71 -2.88 -9.85 -4.03
CA GLU A 71 -2.18 -8.57 -4.21
C GLU A 71 -2.20 -8.10 -5.67
N PRO A 72 -1.83 -8.92 -6.68
CA PRO A 72 -1.83 -8.47 -8.07
C PRO A 72 -3.24 -8.20 -8.60
N ALA A 73 -4.26 -8.90 -8.09
CA ALA A 73 -5.65 -8.65 -8.46
C ALA A 73 -6.13 -7.29 -7.92
N LEU A 74 -5.84 -7.01 -6.65
CA LEU A 74 -6.22 -5.76 -6.00
C LEU A 74 -5.48 -4.54 -6.59
N GLN A 75 -4.18 -4.69 -6.87
CA GLN A 75 -3.36 -3.67 -7.52
C GLN A 75 -3.92 -3.33 -8.90
N ARG A 76 -4.24 -4.33 -9.72
CA ARG A 76 -4.87 -4.14 -11.04
C ARG A 76 -6.24 -3.46 -10.93
N ALA A 77 -7.05 -3.81 -9.93
CA ALA A 77 -8.35 -3.18 -9.71
C ALA A 77 -8.20 -1.68 -9.36
N ALA A 78 -7.25 -1.33 -8.49
CA ALA A 78 -6.96 0.06 -8.11
C ALA A 78 -6.46 0.88 -9.31
N GLU A 79 -5.57 0.32 -10.13
CA GLU A 79 -5.04 0.95 -11.34
C GLU A 79 -6.13 1.13 -12.41
N ALA A 80 -6.95 0.11 -12.64
CA ALA A 80 -8.07 0.18 -13.58
C ALA A 80 -9.10 1.24 -13.14
N PHE A 81 -9.42 1.31 -11.85
CA PHE A 81 -10.30 2.35 -11.31
C PHE A 81 -9.72 3.75 -11.52
N SER A 82 -8.43 3.93 -11.21
CA SER A 82 -7.73 5.21 -11.43
C SER A 82 -7.77 5.63 -12.91
N ALA A 83 -7.58 4.69 -13.83
CA ALA A 83 -7.69 4.95 -15.26
C ALA A 83 -9.09 5.43 -15.67
N VAL A 84 -10.16 4.88 -15.09
CA VAL A 84 -11.54 5.34 -15.31
C VAL A 84 -11.73 6.77 -14.79
N VAL A 85 -11.26 7.08 -13.59
CA VAL A 85 -11.32 8.44 -13.02
C VAL A 85 -10.62 9.44 -13.94
N PHE A 86 -9.40 9.13 -14.42
CA PHE A 86 -8.69 9.99 -15.35
C PHE A 86 -9.41 10.16 -16.68
N ALA A 87 -10.01 9.08 -17.22
CA ALA A 87 -10.79 9.16 -18.45
C ALA A 87 -12.01 10.07 -18.30
N GLN A 88 -12.71 9.99 -17.17
CA GLN A 88 -13.86 10.85 -16.86
C GLN A 88 -13.47 12.32 -16.72
N GLN A 89 -12.38 12.61 -16.00
CA GLN A 89 -11.85 13.97 -15.88
C GLN A 89 -11.46 14.56 -17.25
N ARG A 90 -10.83 13.76 -18.11
CA ARG A 90 -10.50 14.16 -19.48
C ARG A 90 -11.76 14.46 -20.29
N LEU A 91 -12.79 13.62 -20.20
CA LEU A 91 -14.08 13.83 -20.85
C LEU A 91 -14.72 15.14 -20.38
N SER A 92 -14.79 15.38 -19.06
CA SER A 92 -15.28 16.65 -18.49
C SER A 92 -14.54 17.87 -19.05
N ASN A 93 -13.22 17.77 -19.22
CA ASN A 93 -12.44 18.86 -19.80
C ASN A 93 -12.79 19.10 -21.28
N GLN A 94 -12.96 18.04 -22.08
CA GLN A 94 -13.39 18.17 -23.48
C GLN A 94 -14.79 18.77 -23.61
N ILE A 95 -15.72 18.37 -22.73
CA ILE A 95 -17.08 18.96 -22.68
C ILE A 95 -16.99 20.45 -22.37
N ASN A 96 -16.12 20.86 -21.44
CA ASN A 96 -15.91 22.27 -21.12
C ASN A 96 -15.36 23.07 -22.32
N HIS A 97 -14.40 22.51 -23.06
CA HIS A 97 -13.88 23.13 -24.27
C HIS A 97 -14.95 23.30 -25.34
N LEU A 98 -15.77 22.27 -25.58
CA LEU A 98 -16.88 22.35 -26.53
C LEU A 98 -17.91 23.41 -26.11
N ALA A 99 -18.31 23.40 -24.84
CA ALA A 99 -19.24 24.39 -24.28
C ALA A 99 -18.72 25.83 -24.45
N THR A 100 -17.41 26.03 -24.29
CA THR A 100 -16.75 27.32 -24.51
C THR A 100 -16.75 27.70 -25.98
N ALA A 101 -16.38 26.78 -26.88
CA ALA A 101 -16.34 27.03 -28.32
C ALA A 101 -17.70 27.41 -28.91
N LEU A 102 -18.79 26.79 -28.44
CA LEU A 102 -20.16 27.13 -28.85
C LEU A 102 -20.52 28.60 -28.60
N ASN A 103 -19.95 29.21 -27.56
CA ASN A 103 -20.21 30.60 -27.19
C ASN A 103 -19.29 31.60 -27.90
N ILE A 104 -18.19 31.16 -28.50
CA ILE A 104 -17.24 32.02 -29.23
C ILE A 104 -17.69 32.26 -30.68
N GLY A 105 -18.48 31.34 -31.26
CA GLY A 105 -18.65 31.24 -32.72
C GLY A 105 -19.80 32.03 -33.37
N VAL A 106 -20.46 32.99 -32.70
CA VAL A 106 -21.61 33.68 -33.32
C VAL A 106 -21.36 35.18 -33.46
N GLY A 107 -21.44 35.66 -34.70
CA GLY A 107 -21.30 37.07 -35.07
C GLY A 107 -22.51 37.93 -34.66
N SER A 108 -23.00 38.81 -35.54
CA SER A 108 -24.10 39.75 -35.22
C SER A 108 -25.29 39.04 -34.55
N ASN A 109 -25.92 39.68 -33.57
CA ASN A 109 -27.01 39.08 -32.78
C ASN A 109 -28.39 39.25 -33.44
N GLU A 110 -28.43 39.48 -34.75
CA GLU A 110 -29.63 39.79 -35.53
C GLU A 110 -30.02 38.65 -36.47
N GLY A 111 -31.31 38.58 -36.83
CA GLY A 111 -31.84 37.58 -37.76
C GLY A 111 -31.54 36.13 -37.34
N TRP A 112 -31.11 35.31 -38.30
CA TRP A 112 -30.77 33.90 -38.06
C TRP A 112 -29.60 33.72 -37.09
N ASN A 113 -28.64 34.64 -37.07
CA ASN A 113 -27.48 34.56 -36.17
C ASN A 113 -27.90 34.68 -34.70
N GLY A 114 -28.86 35.54 -34.38
CA GLY A 114 -29.43 35.63 -33.03
C GLY A 114 -30.16 34.34 -32.59
N LEU A 115 -30.80 33.62 -33.53
CA LEU A 115 -31.39 32.31 -33.25
C LEU A 115 -30.31 31.24 -33.00
N TYR A 116 -29.27 31.19 -33.82
CA TYR A 116 -28.13 30.30 -33.62
C TYR A 116 -27.40 30.57 -32.30
N HIS A 117 -27.22 31.84 -31.92
CA HIS A 117 -26.63 32.21 -30.64
C HIS A 117 -27.45 31.66 -29.46
N LYS A 118 -28.78 31.86 -29.47
CA LYS A 118 -29.66 31.32 -28.42
C LYS A 118 -29.60 29.80 -28.33
N LEU A 119 -29.52 29.10 -29.47
CA LEU A 119 -29.39 27.64 -29.50
C LEU A 119 -28.03 27.20 -28.90
N ASN A 120 -26.94 27.82 -29.32
CA ASN A 120 -25.59 27.52 -28.83
C ASN A 120 -25.46 27.75 -27.33
N VAL A 121 -26.01 28.85 -26.81
CA VAL A 121 -26.02 29.15 -25.37
C VAL A 121 -26.78 28.07 -24.59
N ARG A 122 -27.96 27.65 -25.07
CA ARG A 122 -28.72 26.58 -24.41
C ARG A 122 -28.01 25.25 -24.47
N PHE A 123 -27.41 24.90 -25.61
CA PHE A 123 -26.67 23.66 -25.76
C PHE A 123 -25.39 23.64 -24.92
N SER A 124 -24.67 24.76 -24.87
CA SER A 124 -23.52 24.97 -23.97
C SER A 124 -23.94 24.81 -22.49
N GLY A 125 -25.08 25.38 -22.10
CA GLY A 125 -25.64 25.17 -20.76
C GLY A 125 -25.94 23.70 -20.44
N ALA A 126 -26.54 22.96 -21.39
CA ALA A 126 -26.79 21.53 -21.22
C ALA A 126 -25.49 20.71 -21.08
N LEU A 127 -24.45 21.05 -21.86
CA LEU A 127 -23.12 20.44 -21.75
C LEU A 127 -22.48 20.71 -20.38
N GLN A 128 -22.58 21.94 -19.86
CA GLN A 128 -22.05 22.28 -18.54
C GLN A 128 -22.77 21.53 -17.41
N GLU A 129 -24.09 21.36 -17.51
CA GLU A 129 -24.84 20.56 -16.54
C GLU A 129 -24.47 19.07 -16.61
N TYR A 130 -24.30 18.53 -17.83
CA TYR A 130 -23.82 17.16 -18.00
C TYR A 130 -22.41 16.96 -17.41
N LYS A 131 -21.48 17.89 -17.70
CA LYS A 131 -20.14 17.91 -17.10
C LYS A 131 -20.20 17.91 -15.58
N ARG A 132 -21.04 18.76 -14.98
CA ARG A 132 -21.23 18.82 -13.52
C ARG A 132 -21.66 17.45 -12.96
N GLY A 133 -22.55 16.75 -13.66
CA GLY A 133 -22.96 15.39 -13.32
C GLY A 133 -21.80 14.38 -13.37
N VAL A 134 -20.98 14.43 -14.42
CA VAL A 134 -19.76 13.60 -14.54
C VAL A 134 -18.81 13.90 -13.38
N ASP A 135 -18.47 15.17 -13.15
CA ASP A 135 -17.54 15.59 -12.10
C ASP A 135 -17.98 15.11 -10.71
N LEU A 136 -19.28 15.27 -10.40
CA LEU A 136 -19.84 14.84 -9.12
C LEU A 136 -19.79 13.31 -8.96
N SER A 137 -20.17 12.58 -10.00
CA SER A 137 -20.14 11.11 -10.00
C SER A 137 -18.71 10.58 -9.84
N THR A 138 -17.76 11.14 -10.58
CA THR A 138 -16.34 10.81 -10.49
C THR A 138 -15.79 11.11 -9.11
N ALA A 139 -16.04 12.30 -8.55
CA ALA A 139 -15.58 12.67 -7.22
C ALA A 139 -16.17 11.77 -6.12
N SER A 140 -17.45 11.40 -6.24
CA SER A 140 -18.11 10.48 -5.32
C SER A 140 -17.53 9.07 -5.41
N ALA A 141 -17.31 8.56 -6.62
CA ALA A 141 -16.72 7.24 -6.83
C ALA A 141 -15.29 7.19 -6.30
N ASP A 142 -14.49 8.22 -6.57
CA ASP A 142 -13.11 8.33 -6.10
C ASP A 142 -13.04 8.42 -4.56
N GLY A 143 -13.89 9.24 -3.96
CA GLY A 143 -14.00 9.39 -2.50
C GLY A 143 -14.50 8.15 -1.76
N THR A 144 -15.07 7.16 -2.46
CA THR A 144 -15.59 5.93 -1.88
C THR A 144 -14.77 4.72 -2.32
N LEU A 145 -15.03 4.19 -3.52
CA LEU A 145 -14.36 3.02 -4.06
C LEU A 145 -12.87 3.26 -4.26
N GLY A 146 -12.48 4.43 -4.79
CA GLY A 146 -11.07 4.79 -4.99
C GLY A 146 -10.27 4.74 -3.69
N GLN A 147 -10.72 5.46 -2.67
CA GLN A 147 -10.10 5.44 -1.34
C GLN A 147 -10.09 4.04 -0.70
N THR A 148 -11.14 3.23 -0.94
CA THR A 148 -11.22 1.87 -0.40
C THR A 148 -10.19 0.96 -1.06
N LEU A 149 -10.10 0.96 -2.39
CA LEU A 149 -9.12 0.18 -3.14
C LEU A 149 -7.69 0.57 -2.76
N GLU A 150 -7.40 1.86 -2.63
CA GLU A 150 -6.07 2.33 -2.23
C GLU A 150 -5.72 1.91 -0.79
N LEU A 151 -6.67 2.01 0.14
CA LEU A 151 -6.46 1.57 1.51
C LEU A 151 -6.16 0.07 1.58
N HIS A 152 -6.95 -0.76 0.90
CA HIS A 152 -6.73 -2.20 0.88
C HIS A 152 -5.43 -2.58 0.17
N ALA A 153 -5.07 -1.93 -0.94
CA ALA A 153 -3.82 -2.20 -1.64
C ALA A 153 -2.60 -1.94 -0.73
N ARG A 154 -2.66 -0.86 0.08
CA ARG A 154 -1.63 -0.57 1.09
C ARG A 154 -1.60 -1.61 2.21
N TYR A 155 -2.74 -2.11 2.66
CA TYR A 155 -2.78 -3.17 3.68
C TYR A 155 -2.16 -4.46 3.18
N VAL A 156 -2.56 -4.92 2.00
CA VAL A 156 -2.03 -6.17 1.43
C VAL A 156 -0.53 -6.06 1.20
N ARG A 157 -0.02 -4.91 0.73
CA ARG A 157 1.43 -4.70 0.60
C ARG A 157 2.14 -4.74 1.96
N SER A 158 1.56 -4.10 2.97
CA SER A 158 2.12 -4.14 4.33
C SER A 158 2.13 -5.57 4.89
N GLU A 159 1.12 -6.37 4.58
CA GLU A 159 1.04 -7.77 4.97
C GLU A 159 2.08 -8.63 4.23
N ALA A 160 2.27 -8.41 2.93
CA ALA A 160 3.34 -9.01 2.15
C ALA A 160 4.72 -8.76 2.79
N ASP A 161 5.00 -7.50 3.15
CA ASP A 161 6.24 -7.10 3.81
C ASP A 161 6.41 -7.79 5.17
N MET A 162 5.33 -7.94 5.95
CA MET A 162 5.36 -8.61 7.24
C MET A 162 5.66 -10.11 7.10
N LEU A 163 5.00 -10.80 6.16
CA LEU A 163 5.25 -12.21 5.87
C LEU A 163 6.69 -12.41 5.38
N TYR A 164 7.17 -11.52 4.52
CA TYR A 164 8.54 -11.54 4.04
C TYR A 164 9.58 -11.40 5.17
N ARG A 165 9.39 -10.43 6.07
CA ARG A 165 10.27 -10.23 7.23
C ARG A 165 10.23 -11.43 8.17
N ARG A 166 9.04 -12.00 8.39
CA ARG A 166 8.88 -13.21 9.20
C ARG A 166 9.72 -14.36 8.63
N THR A 167 9.64 -14.63 7.32
CA THR A 167 10.45 -15.67 6.69
C THR A 167 11.94 -15.43 6.92
N GLY A 168 12.40 -14.17 6.82
CA GLY A 168 13.77 -13.80 7.15
C GLY A 168 14.17 -14.15 8.59
N LEU A 169 13.35 -13.76 9.58
CA LEU A 169 13.60 -14.05 10.99
C LEU A 169 13.59 -15.56 11.30
N MET A 170 12.70 -16.31 10.65
CA MET A 170 12.63 -17.75 10.79
C MET A 170 13.90 -18.44 10.23
N MET A 171 14.38 -18.02 9.07
CA MET A 171 15.65 -18.52 8.52
C MET A 171 16.84 -18.19 9.44
N GLU A 172 16.88 -16.98 10.00
CA GLU A 172 17.91 -16.58 10.98
C GLU A 172 17.84 -17.45 12.25
N TYR A 173 16.64 -17.74 12.74
CA TYR A 173 16.41 -18.64 13.87
C TYR A 173 16.88 -20.08 13.59
N GLU A 174 16.57 -20.63 12.42
CA GLU A 174 17.03 -21.96 12.03
C GLU A 174 18.56 -22.03 11.88
N ALA A 175 19.18 -20.98 11.33
CA ALA A 175 20.63 -20.89 11.21
C ALA A 175 21.30 -20.83 12.59
N ALA A 176 20.74 -20.04 13.52
CA ALA A 176 21.20 -19.96 14.90
C ALA A 176 21.10 -21.31 15.62
N ASN A 177 19.97 -22.02 15.47
CA ASN A 177 19.79 -23.36 16.04
C ASN A 177 20.80 -24.37 15.46
N ARG A 178 21.03 -24.36 14.15
CA ARG A 178 22.05 -25.21 13.52
C ARG A 178 23.45 -24.90 14.05
N GLY A 179 23.78 -23.62 14.27
CA GLY A 179 25.05 -23.20 14.88
C GLY A 179 25.18 -23.66 16.33
N LEU A 180 24.11 -23.57 17.12
CA LEU A 180 24.06 -24.03 18.50
C LEU A 180 24.31 -25.54 18.58
N GLU A 181 23.65 -26.34 17.75
CA GLU A 181 23.83 -27.80 17.73
C GLU A 181 25.23 -28.21 17.29
N LYS A 182 25.82 -27.53 16.30
CA LYS A 182 27.23 -27.74 15.92
C LYS A 182 28.19 -27.46 17.08
N THR A 183 27.96 -26.36 17.80
CA THR A 183 28.80 -25.96 18.95
C THR A 183 28.67 -26.97 20.10
N LYS A 184 27.44 -27.44 20.39
CA LYS A 184 27.20 -28.51 21.38
C LYS A 184 27.93 -29.80 20.99
N ALA A 185 27.87 -30.20 19.73
CA ALA A 185 28.54 -31.40 19.22
C ALA A 185 30.07 -31.30 19.34
N GLN A 186 30.65 -30.17 18.94
CA GLN A 186 32.09 -29.88 19.10
C GLN A 186 32.53 -29.89 20.57
N ARG A 187 31.71 -29.35 21.47
CA ARG A 187 32.00 -29.38 22.91
C ARG A 187 31.97 -30.81 23.47
N ARG A 188 31.00 -31.63 23.05
CA ARG A 188 30.92 -33.05 23.45
C ARG A 188 32.12 -33.85 22.95
N SER A 189 32.54 -33.67 21.69
CA SER A 189 33.70 -34.35 21.14
C SER A 189 34.99 -33.96 21.85
N ALA A 190 35.19 -32.67 22.12
CA ALA A 190 36.35 -32.18 22.88
C ALA A 190 36.44 -32.81 24.28
N VAL A 191 35.31 -32.90 25.00
CA VAL A 191 35.25 -33.54 26.33
C VAL A 191 35.55 -35.05 26.26
N SER A 192 35.05 -35.76 25.24
CA SER A 192 35.37 -37.19 25.07
C SER A 192 36.85 -37.44 24.77
N THR A 193 37.48 -36.59 23.96
CA THR A 193 38.91 -36.70 23.63
C THR A 193 39.78 -36.44 24.87
N LEU A 194 39.42 -35.45 25.70
CA LEU A 194 40.10 -35.18 26.97
C LEU A 194 39.96 -36.34 27.99
N ARG A 195 38.81 -37.04 28.01
CA ARG A 195 38.62 -38.23 28.86
C ARG A 195 39.37 -39.46 28.34
N GLY A 196 39.47 -39.64 27.02
CA GLY A 196 40.25 -40.71 26.41
C GLY A 196 41.75 -40.57 26.64
N GLY A 197 42.28 -39.34 26.57
CA GLY A 197 43.70 -39.05 26.82
C GLY A 197 44.18 -39.29 28.27
N LYS A 198 43.27 -39.34 29.25
CA LYS A 198 43.61 -39.67 30.64
C LYS A 198 43.73 -41.18 30.92
N LYS A 199 43.14 -42.05 30.09
CA LYS A 199 43.21 -43.53 30.28
C LYS A 199 44.46 -44.19 29.67
N GLY A 200 45.30 -43.45 28.95
CA GLY A 200 46.53 -43.96 28.32
C GLY A 200 47.83 -43.47 28.96
N ARG A 201 47.77 -42.93 30.19
CA ARG A 201 48.92 -42.43 30.97
C ARG A 201 48.88 -42.97 32.40
N GLU A 202 48.77 -44.29 32.54
CA GLU A 202 49.08 -45.04 33.77
C GLU A 202 49.90 -46.27 33.39
#